data_AF-A0A937E480-F1
#
_entry.id   AF-A0A937E480-F1
#
_cell.length_a   1.000
_cell.length_b   1.000
_cell.length_c   1.000
_cell.angle_alpha   90.00
_cell.angle_beta   90.00
_cell.angle_gamma   90.00
#
_symmetry.space_group_name_H-M   'P 1'
#
loop_
_entity.id
_entity.type
_entity.pdbx_description
1 polymer ?
#
loop_
_entity_poly.entity_id
_entity_poly.type
_entity_poly.pdbx_seq_one_letter_code
_entity_poly.pdbx_strand_id
1 'polypeptide(L)'
;MVLTLAALLALHTGLPQAEGWVWSLYEDSRQTVLAREIPDTDRLTTTLACAPGSGRIVVSFYDLPPRTGFASFRSGNASGTAQLAGGDGSDPFSLTIRTDHPAVANFTASGALEVVAGDQTRTIAVSRPHLAKLRRFTEICAD
;
A
#
# COMPACT_ATOMS: atom_id res chain seq x y z
N MET A 1 43.79 29.78 -29.90
CA MET A 1 42.84 28.70 -30.19
C MET A 1 42.48 28.06 -28.85
N VAL A 2 41.34 28.42 -28.27
CA VAL A 2 40.92 27.96 -26.93
C VAL A 2 39.64 27.15 -27.12
N LEU A 3 39.72 25.83 -26.88
CA LEU A 3 38.57 24.94 -26.85
C LEU A 3 37.88 25.07 -25.48
N THR A 4 36.61 25.45 -25.45
CA THR A 4 35.75 25.39 -24.26
C THR A 4 34.96 24.08 -24.27
N LEU A 5 35.26 23.20 -23.32
CA LEU A 5 34.53 21.98 -23.03
C LEU A 5 33.28 22.32 -22.19
N ALA A 6 32.08 22.14 -22.75
CA ALA A 6 30.84 22.27 -21.99
C ALA A 6 30.51 20.93 -21.31
N ALA A 7 30.69 20.85 -19.99
CA ALA A 7 30.28 19.70 -19.19
C ALA A 7 28.78 19.80 -18.87
N LEU A 8 27.97 18.92 -19.46
CA LEU A 8 26.57 18.71 -19.10
C LEU A 8 26.52 17.87 -17.80
N LEU A 9 26.33 18.51 -16.65
CA LEU A 9 25.94 17.80 -15.43
C LEU A 9 24.46 17.41 -15.51
N ALA A 10 24.20 16.13 -15.76
CA ALA A 10 22.89 15.53 -15.53
C ALA A 10 22.66 15.39 -14.02
N LEU A 11 21.90 16.31 -13.42
CA LEU A 11 21.37 16.14 -12.07
C LEU A 11 20.37 14.98 -12.07
N HIS A 12 20.82 13.81 -11.62
CA HIS A 12 19.95 12.72 -11.25
C HIS A 12 19.38 13.02 -9.87
N THR A 13 18.29 13.78 -9.79
CA THR A 13 17.51 13.91 -8.56
C THR A 13 16.77 12.59 -8.33
N GLY A 14 17.47 11.60 -7.80
CA GLY A 14 16.85 10.40 -7.23
C GLY A 14 15.98 10.85 -6.06
N LEU A 15 14.67 10.65 -6.17
CA LEU A 15 13.75 10.75 -5.04
C LEU A 15 14.31 9.89 -3.89
N PRO A 16 14.16 10.31 -2.62
CA PRO A 16 14.50 9.46 -1.49
C PRO A 16 13.61 8.22 -1.54
N GLN A 17 14.10 7.14 -2.16
CA GLN A 17 13.63 5.80 -1.83
C GLN A 17 13.97 5.64 -0.37
N ALA A 18 12.95 5.56 0.50
CA ALA A 18 13.13 5.18 1.89
C ALA A 18 14.00 3.91 1.90
N GLU A 19 15.25 4.04 2.34
CA GLU A 19 16.30 3.05 2.10
C GLU A 19 15.80 1.64 2.48
N GLY A 20 15.85 0.72 1.53
CA GLY A 20 15.47 -0.69 1.71
C GLY A 20 13.99 -1.05 1.61
N TRP A 21 13.06 -0.09 1.72
CA TRP A 21 11.62 -0.42 1.68
C TRP A 21 11.12 -0.66 0.25
N VAL A 22 10.49 -1.81 0.02
CA VAL A 22 9.90 -2.20 -1.26
C VAL A 22 8.48 -2.70 -1.09
N TRP A 23 7.77 -2.84 -2.22
CA TRP A 23 6.53 -3.62 -2.27
C TRP A 23 6.79 -5.00 -2.88
N SER A 24 6.55 -6.04 -2.11
CA SER A 24 6.68 -7.45 -2.51
C SER A 24 5.30 -8.06 -2.69
N LEU A 25 5.13 -8.87 -3.74
CA LEU A 25 3.90 -9.60 -4.02
C LEU A 25 4.16 -11.09 -3.79
N TYR A 26 3.39 -11.67 -2.89
CA TYR A 26 3.39 -13.09 -2.56
C TYR A 26 2.08 -13.68 -3.03
N GLU A 27 2.14 -14.62 -3.97
CA GLU A 27 0.98 -15.29 -4.56
C GLU A 27 0.94 -16.75 -4.06
N ASP A 28 -0.12 -17.11 -3.35
CA ASP A 28 -0.46 -18.49 -3.03
C ASP A 28 -1.94 -18.76 -3.37
N SER A 29 -2.25 -20.03 -3.56
CA SER A 29 -3.59 -20.59 -3.77
C SER A 29 -4.60 -20.23 -2.68
N ARG A 30 -4.18 -19.96 -1.44
CA ARG A 30 -5.08 -19.61 -0.33
C ARG A 30 -5.10 -18.12 -0.02
N GLN A 31 -3.99 -17.45 -0.24
CA GLN A 31 -3.83 -16.05 0.11
C GLN A 31 -2.83 -15.36 -0.81
N THR A 32 -3.19 -14.18 -1.28
CA THR A 32 -2.26 -13.26 -1.96
C THR A 32 -1.99 -12.09 -1.05
N VAL A 33 -0.72 -11.69 -0.93
CA VAL A 33 -0.29 -10.59 -0.06
C VAL A 33 0.62 -9.64 -0.82
N LEU A 34 0.29 -8.35 -0.80
CA LEU A 34 1.18 -7.27 -1.18
C LEU A 34 1.74 -6.61 0.08
N ALA A 35 3.03 -6.81 0.36
CA ALA A 35 3.68 -6.39 1.60
C ALA A 35 4.61 -5.20 1.37
N ARG A 36 4.57 -4.22 2.28
CA ARG A 36 5.53 -3.12 2.38
C ARG A 36 6.58 -3.47 3.43
N GLU A 37 7.76 -3.86 2.95
CA GLU A 37 8.77 -4.51 3.78
C GLU A 37 10.20 -4.13 3.36
N ILE A 38 11.16 -4.51 4.20
CA ILE A 38 12.57 -4.59 3.80
C ILE A 38 12.89 -6.07 3.55
N PRO A 39 13.29 -6.46 2.32
CA PRO A 39 13.59 -7.85 1.99
C PRO A 39 14.66 -8.45 2.91
N ASP A 40 14.56 -9.75 3.16
CA ASP A 40 15.49 -10.51 4.01
C ASP A 40 15.57 -10.01 5.46
N THR A 41 14.51 -9.36 5.95
CA THR A 41 14.35 -8.93 7.35
C THR A 41 12.94 -9.22 7.86
N ASP A 42 12.71 -9.03 9.16
CA ASP A 42 11.40 -9.07 9.80
C ASP A 42 10.65 -7.73 9.76
N ARG A 43 11.17 -6.73 9.01
CA ARG A 43 10.64 -5.38 9.01
C ARG A 43 9.50 -5.23 8.01
N LEU A 44 8.29 -5.09 8.54
CA LEU A 44 7.03 -4.94 7.82
C LEU A 44 6.24 -3.73 8.36
N THR A 45 5.69 -2.89 7.49
CA THR A 45 4.84 -1.76 7.93
C THR A 45 3.38 -1.93 7.53
N THR A 46 3.13 -2.52 6.36
CA THR A 46 1.77 -2.59 5.81
C THR A 46 1.61 -3.83 4.94
N THR A 47 0.46 -4.49 5.02
CA THR A 47 0.07 -5.53 4.07
C THR A 47 -1.30 -5.23 3.47
N LEU A 48 -1.46 -5.57 2.19
CA LEU A 48 -2.75 -5.79 1.56
C LEU A 48 -2.88 -7.30 1.36
N ALA A 49 -3.92 -7.91 1.88
CA ALA A 49 -4.12 -9.35 1.78
C ALA A 49 -5.53 -9.69 1.30
N CYS A 50 -5.67 -10.75 0.53
CA CYS A 50 -6.96 -11.30 0.15
C CYS A 50 -6.85 -12.80 -0.10
N ALA A 51 -7.96 -13.52 0.02
CA ALA A 51 -8.07 -14.80 -0.66
C ALA A 51 -8.41 -14.53 -2.14
N PRO A 52 -7.85 -15.29 -3.11
CA PRO A 52 -8.23 -15.17 -4.52
C PRO A 52 -9.75 -15.24 -4.70
N GLY A 53 -10.34 -14.33 -5.49
CA GLY A 53 -11.78 -14.24 -5.75
C GLY A 53 -12.68 -13.86 -4.57
N SER A 54 -12.09 -13.46 -3.43
CA SER A 54 -12.89 -13.09 -2.25
C SER A 54 -13.64 -11.76 -2.40
N GLY A 55 -13.24 -10.93 -3.35
CA GLY A 55 -13.77 -9.57 -3.52
C GLY A 55 -13.45 -8.63 -2.35
N ARG A 56 -12.50 -8.99 -1.48
CA ARG A 56 -12.18 -8.29 -0.23
C ARG A 56 -10.68 -8.16 -0.03
N ILE A 57 -10.23 -6.95 0.28
CA ILE A 57 -8.85 -6.63 0.64
C ILE A 57 -8.82 -6.30 2.14
N VAL A 58 -8.01 -7.03 2.88
CA VAL A 58 -7.65 -6.70 4.27
C VAL A 58 -6.38 -5.86 4.22
N VAL A 59 -6.46 -4.64 4.73
CA VAL A 59 -5.33 -3.73 4.88
C VAL A 59 -4.89 -3.76 6.34
N SER A 60 -3.67 -4.21 6.61
CA SER A 60 -3.12 -4.27 7.97
C SER A 60 -1.91 -3.36 8.11
N PHE A 61 -1.79 -2.73 9.28
CA PHE A 61 -0.70 -1.81 9.60
C PHE A 61 0.02 -2.27 10.87
N TYR A 62 1.33 -2.42 10.77
CA TYR A 62 2.17 -3.01 11.83
C TYR A 62 3.01 -1.97 12.57
N ASP A 63 3.16 -0.78 12.01
CA ASP A 63 3.93 0.33 12.57
C ASP A 63 3.09 1.31 13.38
N LEU A 64 1.84 0.93 13.69
CA LEU A 64 0.89 1.76 14.44
C LEU A 64 0.28 1.03 15.63
N PRO A 65 -0.10 1.78 16.68
CA PRO A 65 -0.77 1.21 17.83
C PRO A 65 -2.13 0.59 17.45
N PRO A 66 -2.50 -0.57 18.04
CA PRO A 66 -3.82 -1.18 17.84
C PRO A 66 -4.96 -0.24 18.21
N ARG A 67 -6.02 -0.25 17.40
CA ARG A 67 -7.17 0.66 17.50
C ARG A 67 -8.46 -0.08 17.15
N THR A 68 -9.54 0.29 17.84
CA THR A 68 -10.91 -0.16 17.53
C THR A 68 -11.75 1.02 17.03
N GLY A 69 -12.91 0.74 16.45
CA GLY A 69 -13.84 1.76 15.95
C GLY A 69 -13.94 1.76 14.43
N PHE A 70 -13.98 2.94 13.82
CA PHE A 70 -14.13 3.09 12.37
C PHE A 70 -13.00 3.95 11.80
N ALA A 71 -12.60 3.63 10.57
CA ALA A 71 -11.72 4.46 9.77
C ALA A 71 -12.44 4.88 8.48
N SER A 72 -12.16 6.09 8.01
CA SER A 72 -12.45 6.47 6.65
C SER A 72 -11.25 6.13 5.77
N PHE A 73 -11.51 5.75 4.53
CA PHE A 73 -10.49 5.55 3.52
C PHE A 73 -10.85 6.34 2.27
N ARG A 74 -9.84 6.81 1.54
CA ARG A 74 -10.02 7.70 0.39
C ARG A 74 -8.93 7.50 -0.65
N SER A 75 -9.32 7.47 -1.92
CA SER A 75 -8.40 7.56 -3.04
C SER A 75 -9.05 8.35 -4.17
N GLY A 76 -8.33 9.35 -4.69
CA GLY A 76 -8.88 10.30 -5.64
C GLY A 76 -10.12 11.00 -5.08
N ASN A 77 -11.23 10.90 -5.82
CA ASN A 77 -12.54 11.47 -5.49
C ASN A 77 -13.48 10.48 -4.76
N ALA A 78 -13.04 9.25 -4.49
CA ALA A 78 -13.85 8.23 -3.85
C ALA A 78 -13.40 8.00 -2.41
N SER A 79 -14.37 7.87 -1.51
CA SER A 79 -14.15 7.59 -0.10
C SER A 79 -15.19 6.63 0.44
N GLY A 80 -14.83 5.91 1.50
CA GLY A 80 -15.75 5.05 2.24
C GLY A 80 -15.34 4.97 3.71
N THR A 81 -16.09 4.19 4.48
CA THR A 81 -15.79 3.88 5.87
C THR A 81 -15.71 2.37 6.06
N ALA A 82 -14.83 1.93 6.94
CA ALA A 82 -14.67 0.54 7.30
C ALA A 82 -14.52 0.42 8.82
N GLN A 83 -15.08 -0.66 9.39
CA GLN A 83 -14.83 -0.99 10.78
C GLN A 83 -13.38 -1.46 10.92
N LEU A 84 -12.72 -0.95 11.95
CA LEU A 84 -11.39 -1.38 12.35
C LEU A 84 -11.49 -2.71 13.09
N ALA A 85 -10.66 -3.66 12.67
CA ALA A 85 -10.39 -4.87 13.43
C ALA A 85 -8.99 -4.74 14.03
N GLY A 86 -8.93 -4.55 15.35
CA GLY A 86 -7.74 -4.85 16.14
C GLY A 86 -8.08 -6.06 16.99
N GLY A 87 -7.32 -7.15 16.85
CA GLY A 87 -7.46 -8.29 17.74
C GLY A 87 -6.93 -7.97 19.14
N ASP A 88 -7.34 -8.76 20.12
CA ASP A 88 -6.90 -8.59 21.50
C ASP A 88 -5.36 -8.77 21.59
N GLY A 89 -4.63 -7.72 21.96
CA GLY A 89 -3.17 -7.80 22.18
C GLY A 89 -2.32 -7.29 21.01
N SER A 90 -1.55 -8.20 20.38
CA SER A 90 -0.46 -7.90 19.43
C SER A 90 -0.89 -7.80 17.97
N ASP A 91 -2.18 -7.95 17.67
CA ASP A 91 -2.66 -7.97 16.31
C ASP A 91 -2.59 -6.57 15.69
N PRO A 92 -2.09 -6.44 14.44
CA PRO A 92 -2.07 -5.16 13.75
C PRO A 92 -3.49 -4.65 13.60
N PHE A 93 -3.69 -3.33 13.72
CA PHE A 93 -4.99 -2.79 13.35
C PHE A 93 -5.16 -2.94 11.83
N SER A 94 -6.36 -3.37 11.45
CA SER A 94 -6.70 -3.67 10.07
C SER A 94 -8.08 -3.16 9.70
N LEU A 95 -8.33 -3.04 8.41
CA LEU A 95 -9.62 -2.70 7.85
C LEU A 95 -9.87 -3.52 6.58
N THR A 96 -11.13 -3.83 6.31
CA THR A 96 -11.52 -4.58 5.10
C THR A 96 -12.21 -3.65 4.10
N ILE A 97 -11.74 -3.64 2.85
CA ILE A 97 -12.31 -2.88 1.73
C ILE A 97 -12.77 -3.86 0.65
N ARG A 98 -13.92 -3.61 0.03
CA ARG A 98 -14.36 -4.41 -1.13
C ARG A 98 -13.63 -3.99 -2.40
N THR A 99 -13.25 -4.96 -3.23
CA THR A 99 -12.52 -4.70 -4.49
C THR A 99 -13.34 -3.92 -5.50
N ASP A 100 -14.67 -4.01 -5.46
CA ASP A 100 -15.59 -3.26 -6.32
C ASP A 100 -15.82 -1.79 -5.86
N HIS A 101 -15.23 -1.38 -4.74
CA HIS A 101 -15.36 0.00 -4.26
C HIS A 101 -14.57 0.97 -5.16
N PRO A 102 -15.12 2.13 -5.58
CA PRO A 102 -14.42 3.05 -6.49
C PRO A 102 -13.06 3.56 -5.98
N ALA A 103 -12.89 3.67 -4.66
CA ALA A 103 -11.60 4.00 -4.05
C ALA A 103 -10.52 2.95 -4.30
N VAL A 104 -10.86 1.66 -4.46
CA VAL A 104 -9.89 0.62 -4.82
C VAL A 104 -9.45 0.80 -6.27
N ALA A 105 -10.36 1.07 -7.20
CA ALA A 105 -10.00 1.37 -8.59
C ALA A 105 -9.07 2.60 -8.68
N ASN A 106 -9.40 3.68 -7.96
CA ASN A 106 -8.54 4.88 -7.89
C ASN A 106 -7.18 4.58 -7.26
N PHE A 107 -7.14 3.72 -6.22
CA PHE A 107 -5.90 3.32 -5.57
C PHE A 107 -5.03 2.48 -6.51
N THR A 108 -5.60 1.50 -7.20
CA THR A 108 -4.89 0.68 -8.21
C THR A 108 -4.30 1.52 -9.33
N ALA A 109 -5.01 2.57 -9.75
CA ALA A 109 -4.55 3.48 -10.80
C ALA A 109 -3.44 4.44 -10.31
N SER A 110 -3.59 5.00 -9.10
CA SER A 110 -2.73 6.08 -8.60
C SER A 110 -1.57 5.61 -7.69
N GLY A 111 -1.73 4.45 -7.05
CA GLY A 111 -0.87 3.97 -5.98
C GLY A 111 -1.06 4.66 -4.63
N ALA A 112 -2.07 5.52 -4.46
CA ALA A 112 -2.30 6.25 -3.22
C ALA A 112 -3.65 5.92 -2.58
N LEU A 113 -3.63 5.48 -1.32
CA LEU A 113 -4.81 5.28 -0.48
C LEU A 113 -4.58 5.96 0.87
N GLU A 114 -5.41 6.93 1.19
CA GLU A 114 -5.43 7.55 2.51
C GLU A 114 -6.39 6.79 3.43
N VAL A 115 -5.99 6.62 4.67
CA VAL A 115 -6.78 6.03 5.75
C VAL A 115 -6.72 6.98 6.94
N VAL A 116 -7.87 7.40 7.42
CA VAL A 116 -8.00 8.28 8.59
C VAL A 116 -8.77 7.53 9.68
N ALA A 117 -8.15 7.37 10.84
CA ALA A 117 -8.72 6.72 12.01
C ALA A 117 -8.54 7.64 13.22
N GLY A 118 -9.60 8.32 13.66
CA GLY A 118 -9.50 9.32 14.73
C GLY A 118 -8.55 10.46 14.35
N ASP A 119 -7.47 10.63 15.11
CA ASP A 119 -6.43 11.64 14.91
C ASP A 119 -5.27 11.19 13.99
N GLN A 120 -5.25 9.93 13.57
CA GLN A 120 -4.19 9.38 12.74
C GLN A 120 -4.60 9.38 11.28
N THR A 121 -3.74 9.95 10.44
CA THR A 121 -3.82 9.85 9.00
C THR A 121 -2.63 9.03 8.49
N ARG A 122 -2.92 8.01 7.68
CA ARG A 122 -1.92 7.22 6.98
C ARG A 122 -2.18 7.21 5.50
N THR A 123 -1.12 7.39 4.74
CA THR A 123 -1.14 7.24 3.30
C THR A 123 -0.35 6.00 2.92
N ILE A 124 -1.03 5.02 2.35
CA ILE A 124 -0.39 3.90 1.68
C ILE A 124 0.04 4.38 0.31
N ALA A 125 1.34 4.38 0.07
CA ALA A 125 1.95 4.83 -1.18
C ALA A 125 2.69 3.67 -1.87
N VAL A 126 2.14 3.20 -2.98
CA VAL A 126 2.78 2.28 -3.93
C VAL A 126 3.42 3.09 -5.03
N SER A 127 4.75 3.11 -5.06
CA SER A 127 5.50 3.87 -6.05
C SER A 127 5.35 3.27 -7.45
N ARG A 128 5.60 4.09 -8.49
CA ARG A 128 5.49 3.70 -9.90
C ARG A 128 6.12 2.34 -10.25
N PRO A 129 7.34 1.99 -9.77
CA PRO A 129 7.95 0.69 -10.05
C PRO A 129 7.14 -0.52 -9.56
N HIS A 130 6.22 -0.32 -8.62
CA HIS A 130 5.43 -1.38 -7.99
C HIS A 130 3.95 -1.36 -8.35
N LEU A 131 3.48 -0.41 -9.17
CA LEU A 131 2.07 -0.33 -9.56
C LEU A 131 1.58 -1.56 -10.33
N ALA A 132 2.45 -2.23 -11.08
CA ALA A 132 2.09 -3.48 -11.74
C ALA A 132 1.76 -4.59 -10.73
N LYS A 133 2.48 -4.65 -9.61
CA LYS A 133 2.20 -5.59 -8.50
C LYS A 133 0.87 -5.28 -7.83
N LEU A 134 0.56 -3.99 -7.64
CA LEU A 134 -0.73 -3.57 -7.10
C LEU A 134 -1.90 -3.97 -8.01
N ARG A 135 -1.77 -3.73 -9.32
CA ARG A 135 -2.78 -4.17 -10.31
C ARG A 135 -3.01 -5.66 -10.26
N ARG A 136 -1.93 -6.44 -10.33
CA ARG A 136 -1.95 -7.89 -10.25
C ARG A 136 -2.63 -8.39 -8.96
N PHE A 137 -2.28 -7.81 -7.82
CA PHE A 137 -2.93 -8.10 -6.55
C PHE A 137 -4.44 -7.86 -6.63
N THR A 138 -4.88 -6.70 -7.12
CA THR A 138 -6.31 -6.39 -7.18
C THR A 138 -7.10 -7.24 -8.18
N GLU A 139 -6.47 -7.67 -9.28
CA GLU A 139 -7.04 -8.64 -10.22
C GLU A 139 -7.31 -9.98 -9.52
N ILE A 140 -6.29 -10.54 -8.85
CA ILE A 140 -6.43 -11.81 -8.11
C ILE A 140 -7.51 -11.74 -7.02
N CYS A 141 -7.64 -10.59 -6.33
CA CYS A 141 -8.66 -10.45 -5.30
C CYS A 141 -10.08 -10.32 -5.86
N ALA A 142 -10.24 -9.89 -7.12
CA ALA A 142 -11.52 -9.62 -7.75
C ALA A 142 -12.05 -10.80 -8.60
N ASP A 143 -11.16 -11.55 -9.24
CA ASP A 143 -11.45 -12.73 -10.08
C ASP A 143 -11.74 -13.98 -9.25
#